data_AF-A0A2S7KF02-F1
#
_entry.id   AF-A0A2S7KF02-F1
#
_cell.length_a   1.000
_cell.length_b   1.000
_cell.length_c   1.000
_cell.angle_alpha   90.00
_cell.angle_beta   90.00
_cell.angle_gamma   90.00
#
_symmetry.space_group_name_H-M   'P 1'
#
loop_
_entity.id
_entity.type
_entity.pdbx_description
1 polymer ?
#
loop_
_entity_poly.entity_id
_entity_poly.type
_entity_poly.pdbx_seq_one_letter_code
_entity_poly.pdbx_strand_id
1 'polypeptide(L)'
;RLCAARRLLQETFDVGVKFVDQNPALKAKLKDWTARRVAGSFNMVEGIMYLRKSVTAYTVQHEMFHMKLWYKMTKEFPDLKGLFEKTLGYENRLFHEEYVLAQFMKNPSKWKDLDLLNDLKEINRLRDLKKMNKVDLQYFKNWNLEQELLKFK
;
A
#
# COMPACT_ATOMS: atom_id res chain seq x y z
N ARG A 1 -20.62 9.73 2.44
CA ARG A 1 -19.16 9.97 2.29
C ARG A 1 -18.42 8.77 1.67
N LEU A 2 -18.66 7.51 2.10
CA LEU A 2 -18.05 6.32 1.47
C LEU A 2 -18.50 6.02 0.02
N CYS A 3 -19.77 6.27 -0.33
CA CYS A 3 -20.25 6.11 -1.71
C CYS A 3 -19.53 7.03 -2.71
N ALA A 4 -19.20 8.27 -2.30
CA ALA A 4 -18.46 9.22 -3.12
C ALA A 4 -17.00 8.78 -3.32
N ALA A 5 -16.35 8.26 -2.27
CA ALA A 5 -14.99 7.71 -2.39
C ALA A 5 -14.94 6.46 -3.28
N ARG A 6 -15.91 5.55 -3.15
CA ARG A 6 -16.03 4.36 -4.02
C ARG A 6 -16.24 4.77 -5.48
N ARG A 7 -17.11 5.75 -5.72
CA ARG A 7 -17.38 6.28 -7.05
C ARG A 7 -16.13 6.91 -7.66
N LEU A 8 -15.43 7.76 -6.91
CA LEU A 8 -14.18 8.38 -7.35
C LEU A 8 -13.11 7.34 -7.71
N LEU A 9 -12.91 6.32 -6.87
CA LEU A 9 -11.91 5.28 -7.13
C LEU A 9 -12.24 4.47 -8.39
N GLN A 10 -13.52 4.18 -8.61
CA GLN A 10 -13.96 3.48 -9.83
C GLN A 10 -13.83 4.38 -11.07
N GLU A 11 -14.31 5.62 -11.01
CA GLU A 11 -14.35 6.52 -12.17
C GLU A 11 -12.97 7.05 -12.55
N THR A 12 -12.08 7.28 -11.58
CA THR A 12 -10.75 7.85 -11.83
C THR A 12 -9.68 6.80 -12.05
N PHE A 13 -9.75 5.65 -11.36
CA PHE A 13 -8.67 4.65 -11.37
C PHE A 13 -9.10 3.27 -11.88
N ASP A 14 -10.37 3.09 -12.24
CA ASP A 14 -10.97 1.79 -12.56
C ASP A 14 -10.77 0.73 -11.45
N VAL A 15 -10.83 1.19 -10.20
CA VAL A 15 -10.60 0.36 -9.01
C VAL A 15 -11.91 0.10 -8.26
N GLY A 16 -12.26 -1.18 -8.16
CA GLY A 16 -13.39 -1.62 -7.35
C GLY A 16 -13.06 -1.55 -5.85
N VAL A 17 -14.04 -1.18 -5.02
CA VAL A 17 -13.94 -1.22 -3.55
C VAL A 17 -14.87 -2.28 -2.97
N LYS A 18 -14.34 -3.19 -2.16
CA LYS A 18 -15.10 -4.23 -1.45
C LYS A 18 -14.93 -4.09 0.07
N PHE A 19 -16.06 -4.05 0.78
CA PHE A 19 -16.07 -4.08 2.24
C PHE A 19 -16.08 -5.52 2.75
N VAL A 20 -15.00 -5.95 3.39
CA VAL A 20 -14.75 -7.35 3.79
C VAL A 20 -15.73 -7.82 4.87
N ASP A 21 -16.10 -6.93 5.78
CA ASP A 21 -17.03 -7.18 6.90
C ASP A 21 -18.51 -7.04 6.53
N GLN A 22 -18.81 -6.60 5.30
CA GLN A 22 -20.18 -6.46 4.81
C GLN A 22 -20.50 -7.41 3.64
N ASN A 23 -19.53 -8.22 3.20
CA ASN A 23 -19.71 -9.15 2.10
C ASN A 23 -19.61 -10.61 2.60
N PRO A 24 -20.72 -11.36 2.67
CA PRO A 24 -20.72 -12.76 3.11
C PRO A 24 -19.76 -13.66 2.32
N ALA A 25 -19.56 -13.39 1.03
CA ALA A 25 -18.63 -14.14 0.18
C ALA A 25 -17.16 -13.97 0.61
N LEU A 26 -16.85 -12.96 1.43
CA LEU A 26 -15.49 -12.68 1.93
C LEU A 26 -15.28 -13.16 3.38
N LYS A 27 -16.15 -14.01 3.93
CA LYS A 27 -16.06 -14.51 5.31
C LYS A 27 -14.69 -15.13 5.67
N ALA A 28 -14.10 -15.90 4.75
CA ALA A 28 -12.77 -16.48 4.95
C ALA A 28 -11.67 -15.41 5.06
N LYS A 29 -11.70 -14.41 4.17
CA LYS A 29 -10.82 -13.24 4.21
C LYS A 29 -11.01 -12.44 5.51
N LEU A 30 -12.25 -12.27 5.96
CA LEU A 30 -12.55 -11.60 7.24
C LEU A 30 -11.93 -12.33 8.45
N LYS A 31 -11.99 -13.66 8.47
CA LYS A 31 -11.39 -14.49 9.53
C LYS A 31 -9.88 -14.29 9.58
N ASP A 32 -9.20 -14.41 8.43
CA ASP A 32 -7.76 -14.17 8.29
C ASP A 32 -7.37 -12.75 8.72
N TRP A 33 -8.08 -11.74 8.24
CA TRP A 33 -7.82 -10.33 8.59
C TRP A 33 -8.00 -10.05 10.07
N THR A 34 -8.90 -10.76 10.74
CA THR A 34 -9.12 -10.60 12.18
C THR A 34 -7.95 -11.16 12.96
N ALA A 35 -7.42 -12.32 12.56
CA ALA A 35 -6.21 -12.90 13.17
C ALA A 35 -4.97 -12.01 12.96
N ARG A 36 -4.82 -11.44 11.76
CA ARG A 36 -3.68 -10.57 11.41
C ARG A 36 -3.85 -9.10 11.76
N ARG A 37 -5.02 -8.70 12.30
CA ARG A 37 -5.39 -7.31 12.62
C ARG A 37 -5.28 -6.35 11.42
N VAL A 38 -5.70 -6.82 10.24
CA VAL A 38 -5.71 -6.04 8.98
C VAL A 38 -7.05 -5.34 8.79
N ALA A 39 -7.01 -4.07 8.40
CA ALA A 39 -8.18 -3.22 8.17
C ALA A 39 -8.33 -2.73 6.72
N GLY A 40 -7.25 -2.79 5.92
CA GLY A 40 -7.23 -2.43 4.50
C GLY A 40 -6.21 -3.27 3.74
N SER A 41 -6.41 -3.41 2.43
CA SER A 41 -5.45 -4.01 1.51
C SER A 41 -5.86 -3.69 0.08
N PHE A 42 -4.99 -3.01 -0.66
CA PHE A 42 -5.09 -2.95 -2.12
C PHE A 42 -4.46 -4.20 -2.74
N ASN A 43 -5.27 -5.01 -3.41
CA ASN A 43 -4.78 -6.14 -4.18
C ASN A 43 -4.32 -5.65 -5.56
N MET A 44 -3.00 -5.53 -5.73
CA MET A 44 -2.37 -5.06 -6.97
C MET A 44 -2.49 -6.03 -8.15
N VAL A 45 -2.78 -7.31 -7.90
CA VAL A 45 -3.01 -8.31 -8.96
C VAL A 45 -4.44 -8.17 -9.49
N GLU A 46 -5.41 -8.02 -8.60
CA GLU A 46 -6.82 -7.92 -8.95
C GLU A 46 -7.24 -6.48 -9.34
N GLY A 47 -6.47 -5.47 -8.94
CA GLY A 47 -6.89 -4.06 -9.05
C GLY A 47 -8.06 -3.72 -8.11
N ILE A 48 -8.16 -4.37 -6.95
CA ILE A 48 -9.30 -4.23 -6.02
C ILE A 48 -8.83 -3.71 -4.66
N MET A 49 -9.51 -2.68 -4.19
CA MET A 49 -9.38 -2.14 -2.85
C MET A 49 -10.28 -2.90 -1.87
N TYR A 50 -9.69 -3.62 -0.93
CA TYR A 50 -10.42 -4.24 0.17
C TYR A 50 -10.31 -3.38 1.42
N LEU A 51 -11.42 -3.11 2.10
CA LEU A 51 -11.46 -2.34 3.34
C LEU A 51 -12.41 -3.00 4.35
N ARG A 52 -12.20 -2.76 5.64
CA ARG A 52 -13.28 -2.90 6.63
C ARG A 52 -14.18 -1.67 6.58
N LYS A 53 -15.44 -1.78 7.03
CA LYS A 53 -16.37 -0.65 7.12
C LYS A 53 -15.83 0.45 8.05
N SER A 54 -15.24 0.04 9.17
CA SER A 54 -14.60 0.94 10.13
C SER A 54 -13.09 0.89 9.94
N VAL A 55 -12.55 1.92 9.30
CA VAL A 55 -11.14 2.03 8.91
C VAL A 55 -10.70 3.48 9.06
N THR A 56 -9.45 3.71 9.48
CA THR A 56 -8.91 5.06 9.68
C THR A 56 -8.59 5.72 8.33
N ALA A 57 -8.57 7.05 8.31
CA ALA A 57 -8.14 7.79 7.12
C ALA A 57 -6.68 7.45 6.72
N TYR A 58 -5.82 7.15 7.71
CA TYR A 58 -4.45 6.72 7.48
C TYR A 58 -4.40 5.40 6.70
N THR A 59 -5.13 4.38 7.16
CA THR A 59 -5.19 3.09 6.46
C THR A 59 -5.74 3.24 5.05
N VAL A 60 -6.81 4.02 4.83
CA VAL A 60 -7.31 4.26 3.47
C VAL A 60 -6.23 4.92 2.60
N GLN A 61 -5.52 5.91 3.13
CA GLN A 61 -4.48 6.60 2.39
C GLN A 61 -3.28 5.70 2.09
N HIS A 62 -2.90 4.83 3.02
CA HIS A 62 -1.84 3.83 2.86
C HIS A 62 -2.16 2.94 1.64
N GLU A 63 -3.36 2.36 1.60
CA GLU A 63 -3.77 1.53 0.46
C GLU A 63 -3.92 2.33 -0.83
N MET A 64 -4.36 3.59 -0.76
CA MET A 64 -4.40 4.47 -1.92
C MET A 64 -3.01 4.75 -2.50
N PHE A 65 -1.94 4.74 -1.69
CA PHE A 65 -0.58 4.87 -2.21
C PHE A 65 -0.17 3.60 -2.98
N HIS A 66 -0.43 2.41 -2.44
CA HIS A 66 -0.27 1.16 -3.20
C HIS A 66 -1.03 1.18 -4.54
N MET A 67 -2.29 1.63 -4.52
CA MET A 67 -3.10 1.79 -5.73
C MET A 67 -2.49 2.79 -6.71
N LYS A 68 -1.98 3.94 -6.24
CA LYS A 68 -1.34 4.94 -7.10
C LYS A 68 -0.06 4.41 -7.75
N LEU A 69 0.74 3.63 -7.02
CA LEU A 69 1.92 2.97 -7.59
C LEU A 69 1.53 2.00 -8.72
N TRP A 70 0.56 1.12 -8.43
CA TRP A 70 0.01 0.20 -9.41
C TRP A 70 -0.54 0.93 -10.65
N TYR A 71 -1.36 1.95 -10.46
CA TYR A 71 -1.96 2.71 -11.57
C TYR A 71 -0.88 3.38 -12.41
N LYS A 72 0.09 4.03 -11.76
CA LYS A 72 1.21 4.69 -12.45
C LYS A 72 1.97 3.69 -13.33
N MET A 73 2.32 2.53 -12.80
CA MET A 73 3.19 1.57 -13.50
C MET A 73 2.45 0.63 -14.47
N THR A 74 1.12 0.50 -14.37
CA THR A 74 0.35 -0.45 -15.20
C THR A 74 -0.65 0.22 -16.13
N LYS A 75 -1.05 1.47 -15.85
CA LYS A 75 -2.04 2.22 -16.63
C LYS A 75 -1.43 3.48 -17.25
N GLU A 76 -0.72 4.29 -16.47
CA GLU A 76 -0.15 5.56 -16.93
C GLU A 76 1.12 5.36 -17.78
N PHE A 77 2.00 4.46 -17.35
CA PHE A 77 3.22 4.08 -18.07
C PHE A 77 3.26 2.57 -18.34
N PRO A 78 2.51 2.07 -19.33
CA PRO A 78 2.36 0.63 -19.58
C PRO A 78 3.68 -0.11 -19.86
N ASP A 79 4.70 0.58 -20.38
CA ASP A 79 6.03 0.00 -20.60
C ASP A 79 6.72 -0.42 -19.29
N LEU A 80 6.29 0.12 -18.16
CA LEU A 80 6.76 -0.28 -16.83
C LEU A 80 6.05 -1.51 -16.29
N LYS A 81 5.02 -2.04 -16.97
CA LYS A 81 4.22 -3.16 -16.46
C LYS A 81 5.07 -4.41 -16.19
N GLY A 82 5.97 -4.77 -17.11
CA GLY A 82 6.85 -5.93 -16.91
C GLY A 82 7.81 -5.74 -15.71
N LEU A 83 8.22 -4.50 -15.46
CA LEU A 83 9.01 -4.16 -14.27
C LEU A 83 8.16 -4.22 -13.00
N PHE A 84 6.93 -3.71 -13.05
CA PHE A 84 5.98 -3.78 -11.95
C PHE A 84 5.70 -5.22 -11.52
N GLU A 85 5.51 -6.13 -12.46
CA GLU A 85 5.29 -7.56 -12.20
C GLU A 85 6.44 -8.17 -11.40
N LYS A 86 7.70 -7.78 -11.67
CA LYS A 86 8.87 -8.20 -10.89
C LYS A 86 8.88 -7.65 -9.45
N THR A 87 8.12 -6.59 -9.17
CA THR A 87 7.97 -6.05 -7.80
C THR A 87 6.86 -6.75 -7.01
N LEU A 88 6.03 -7.58 -7.63
CA LEU A 88 4.99 -8.31 -6.92
C LEU A 88 5.59 -9.44 -6.08
N GLY A 89 4.78 -10.03 -5.19
CA GLY A 89 5.20 -11.13 -4.33
C GLY A 89 5.60 -10.70 -2.91
N TYR A 90 5.62 -11.68 -2.01
CA TYR A 90 5.92 -11.47 -0.59
C TYR A 90 7.36 -10.99 -0.39
N GLU A 91 8.28 -11.52 -1.20
CA GLU A 91 9.70 -11.20 -1.22
C GLU A 91 9.97 -9.72 -1.55
N ASN A 92 9.06 -9.07 -2.28
CA ASN A 92 9.20 -7.68 -2.71
C ASN A 92 8.31 -6.72 -1.93
N ARG A 93 7.61 -7.22 -0.90
CA ARG A 93 6.77 -6.41 -0.02
C ARG A 93 7.50 -5.18 0.53
N LEU A 94 8.78 -5.31 0.88
CA LEU A 94 9.58 -4.19 1.39
C LEU A 94 9.54 -2.97 0.46
N PHE A 95 9.69 -3.16 -0.85
CA PHE A 95 9.68 -2.06 -1.83
C PHE A 95 8.35 -1.29 -1.79
N HIS A 96 7.23 -2.01 -1.70
CA HIS A 96 5.90 -1.41 -1.64
C HIS A 96 5.68 -0.62 -0.36
N GLU A 97 6.06 -1.18 0.79
CA GLU A 97 5.91 -0.52 2.10
C GLU A 97 6.81 0.71 2.20
N GLU A 98 8.05 0.63 1.70
CA GLU A 98 8.96 1.77 1.62
C GLU A 98 8.44 2.89 0.72
N TYR A 99 7.86 2.55 -0.44
CA TYR A 99 7.19 3.52 -1.29
C TYR A 99 6.06 4.24 -0.55
N VAL A 100 5.22 3.50 0.19
CA VAL A 100 4.09 4.06 0.93
C VAL A 100 4.56 5.03 2.00
N LEU A 101 5.52 4.63 2.84
CA LEU A 101 6.05 5.51 3.88
C LEU A 101 6.74 6.73 3.25
N ALA A 102 7.46 6.58 2.12
CA ALA A 102 8.00 7.71 1.38
C ALA A 102 6.92 8.70 0.91
N GLN A 103 5.75 8.23 0.48
CA GLN A 103 4.64 9.13 0.14
C GLN A 103 4.07 9.87 1.36
N PHE A 104 3.94 9.19 2.49
CA PHE A 104 3.53 9.83 3.75
C PHE A 104 4.51 10.91 4.21
N MET A 105 5.81 10.64 4.07
CA MET A 105 6.89 11.55 4.48
C MET A 105 7.03 12.81 3.62
N LYS A 106 6.27 12.95 2.53
CA LYS A 106 6.14 14.23 1.79
C LYS A 106 5.37 15.30 2.56
N ASN A 107 4.46 14.89 3.45
CA ASN A 107 3.73 15.81 4.34
C ASN A 107 3.44 15.11 5.68
N PRO A 108 4.48 14.90 6.52
CA PRO A 108 4.38 14.07 7.71
C PRO A 108 3.51 14.72 8.80
N SER A 109 3.45 16.05 8.86
CA SER A 109 2.66 16.80 9.86
C SER A 109 1.15 16.60 9.74
N LYS A 110 0.66 16.05 8.62
CA LYS A 110 -0.74 15.67 8.44
C LYS A 110 -1.13 14.42 9.24
N TRP A 111 -0.16 13.60 9.63
CA TRP A 111 -0.38 12.27 10.18
C TRP A 111 0.10 12.20 11.64
N LYS A 112 -0.42 11.22 12.38
CA LYS A 112 0.05 11.00 13.75
C LYS A 112 1.41 10.31 13.68
N ASP A 113 2.34 10.76 14.52
CA ASP A 113 3.67 10.14 14.64
C ASP A 113 3.57 8.63 14.89
N LEU A 114 2.61 8.19 15.72
CA LEU A 114 2.40 6.77 16.00
C LEU A 114 2.08 5.97 14.73
N ASP A 115 1.31 6.51 13.78
CA ASP A 115 0.98 5.80 12.55
C ASP A 115 2.23 5.65 11.66
N LEU A 116 3.01 6.73 11.52
CA LEU A 116 4.28 6.71 10.77
C LEU A 116 5.32 5.76 11.40
N LEU A 117 5.43 5.76 12.73
CA LEU A 117 6.35 4.90 13.47
C LEU A 117 5.94 3.43 13.41
N ASN A 118 4.64 3.13 13.32
CA ASN A 118 4.16 1.76 13.12
C ASN A 118 4.57 1.23 11.74
N ASP A 119 4.40 2.02 10.68
CA ASP A 119 4.86 1.65 9.33
C ASP A 119 6.38 1.50 9.29
N LEU A 120 7.12 2.43 9.91
CA LEU A 120 8.59 2.34 10.03
C LEU A 120 9.03 1.06 10.76
N LYS A 121 8.33 0.67 11.82
CA LYS A 121 8.63 -0.56 12.58
C LYS A 121 8.45 -1.80 11.71
N GLU A 122 7.37 -1.87 10.93
CA GLU A 122 7.14 -2.99 10.01
C GLU A 122 8.19 -3.02 8.89
N ILE A 123 8.53 -1.86 8.32
CA ILE A 123 9.61 -1.76 7.31
C ILE A 123 10.94 -2.24 7.88
N ASN A 124 11.34 -1.76 9.07
CA ASN A 124 12.58 -2.21 9.69
C ASN A 124 12.57 -3.71 10.02
N ARG A 125 11.41 -4.28 10.37
CA ARG A 125 11.26 -5.74 10.50
C ARG A 125 11.49 -6.46 9.17
N LEU A 126 10.95 -5.95 8.07
CA LEU A 126 11.16 -6.51 6.72
C LEU A 126 12.62 -6.35 6.25
N ARG A 127 13.28 -5.24 6.59
CA ARG A 127 14.71 -4.99 6.33
C ARG A 127 15.59 -5.97 7.10
N ASP A 128 15.29 -6.22 8.37
CA ASP A 128 15.98 -7.22 9.20
C ASP A 128 15.90 -8.62 8.56
N LEU A 129 14.72 -9.03 8.07
CA LEU A 129 14.55 -10.31 7.37
C LEU A 129 15.40 -10.42 6.09
N LYS A 130 15.71 -9.29 5.45
CA LYS A 130 16.59 -9.18 4.28
C LYS A 130 18.05 -8.89 4.65
N LYS A 131 18.42 -8.91 5.94
CA LYS A 131 19.77 -8.59 6.45
C LYS A 131 20.24 -7.18 6.05
N MET A 132 19.32 -6.23 5.96
CA MET A 132 19.60 -4.82 5.66
C MET A 132 19.64 -3.99 6.94
N ASN A 133 20.42 -2.90 6.93
CA ASN A 133 20.46 -1.96 8.05
C ASN A 133 19.09 -1.29 8.27
N LYS A 134 18.74 -1.09 9.54
CA LYS A 134 17.57 -0.29 9.93
C LYS A 134 17.72 1.16 9.50
N VAL A 135 16.59 1.81 9.27
CA VAL A 135 16.47 3.21 8.85
C VAL A 135 15.54 3.96 9.78
N ASP A 136 15.57 5.28 9.72
CA ASP A 136 14.64 6.18 10.41
C ASP A 136 13.65 6.83 9.43
N LEU A 137 12.78 7.71 9.92
CA LEU A 137 11.85 8.45 9.05
C LEU A 137 12.57 9.41 8.08
N GLN A 138 13.77 9.89 8.43
CA GLN A 138 14.51 10.85 7.61
C GLN A 138 15.00 10.22 6.30
N TYR A 139 15.36 8.93 6.33
CA TYR A 139 15.67 8.13 5.14
C TYR A 139 14.62 8.29 4.03
N PHE A 140 13.33 8.27 4.41
CA PHE A 140 12.21 8.29 3.46
C PHE A 140 11.97 9.64 2.78
N LYS A 141 12.57 10.73 3.27
CA LYS A 141 12.51 12.04 2.59
C LYS A 141 13.30 12.05 1.28
N ASN A 142 14.30 11.17 1.18
CA ASN A 142 15.18 11.06 0.01
C ASN A 142 14.89 9.79 -0.82
N TRP A 143 13.89 8.99 -0.44
CA TRP A 143 13.53 7.79 -1.16
C TRP A 143 12.99 8.13 -2.56
N ASN A 144 13.52 7.48 -3.59
CA ASN A 144 13.24 7.80 -4.98
C ASN A 144 12.77 6.56 -5.75
N LEU A 145 11.56 6.62 -6.32
CA LEU A 145 10.94 5.50 -7.02
C LEU A 145 11.79 5.00 -8.20
N GLU A 146 12.33 5.91 -9.01
CA GLU A 146 13.09 5.53 -10.21
C GLU A 146 14.36 4.78 -9.83
N GLN A 147 15.11 5.26 -8.83
CA GLN A 147 16.32 4.61 -8.34
C GLN A 147 16.02 3.23 -7.74
N GLU A 148 14.93 3.11 -7.00
CA GLU A 148 14.52 1.84 -6.39
C GLU A 148 14.05 0.82 -7.44
N LEU A 149 13.39 1.28 -8.50
CA LEU A 149 12.99 0.45 -9.63
C LEU A 149 14.17 -0.11 -10.44
N LEU A 150 15.33 0.58 -10.45
CA LEU A 150 16.53 0.06 -11.12
C LEU A 150 17.01 -1.27 -10.52
N LYS A 151 16.68 -1.55 -9.26
CA LYS A 151 17.05 -2.82 -8.58
C LYS A 151 16.30 -4.04 -9.12
N PHE A 152 15.26 -3.82 -9.94
CA PHE A 152 14.43 -4.85 -10.55
C PHE A 152 14.64 -5.00 -12.06
N LYS A 153 15.53 -4.19 -12.66
CA LYS A 153 15.88 -4.34 -14.08
C LYS A 153 16.72 -5.59 -14.27
#